data_AF-A0A517QHG9-F1
#
_entry.id   AF-A0A517QHG9-F1
#
_cell.length_a   1.000
_cell.length_b   1.000
_cell.length_c   1.000
_cell.angle_alpha   90.00
_cell.angle_beta   90.00
_cell.angle_gamma   90.00
#
_symmetry.space_group_name_H-M   'P 1'
#
loop_
_entity.id
_entity.type
_entity.pdbx_description
1 polymer ?
#
loop_
_entity_poly.entity_id
_entity_poly.type
_entity_poly.pdbx_seq_one_letter_code
_entity_poly.pdbx_strand_id
1 'polypeptide(L)'
;MPKIRCKSCEATLNVPEKALGKTIKCPKCSNKIKVPSGGSGGASPQQQRRKKKPVKSAAADDPFGLGNLDDYDLEDKDEQICPYCAKDIDEDDVICQSCGMNLETGQMDRREKKKRSRKGPDPSKFFAAAFPESWKFVLSEPRMAVRVGTGFTFFTTLALMCGYMGFVYVQEQMPPKVFWIMLSLLCGLSVPGLMWYLTLKIVDSTRRNDKFQSDRIQFDLFTSIAAGVRAFFWPLILIPGAPVILAGGVVYSLLFSGDLSNPAFLIVGGGLLGFALFLLPMAMVHMTARYTYKGWILWELLQILFQNLVGIIYMHLVAFVALIPALLVAVPILLVIKGDGGFESMNPFGSGVVNGITAGITTWFLNIVGMNPDPEGGMFTIIRAMLNIAAAFIVIAPIGYLSAFPAIFVMKACGLFGYYHSSTLGLVDQKREYEIATFWVRYLGHIIDNLCAPLAVFLVSSNAKLSKVAWVFTGFLVLSFIFAKVAFPGMFVLWLIYSNWMYWVVQEASEIRTTLGKDAFGLIVITEDNKQLTMKQATMKWFLRNVSDNLAGIPFLFAAIPPKKQALHDMATKTKVVWKGDR
;
A
#
# COMPACT_ATOMS: atom_id res chain seq x y z
N MET A 1 25.00 -48.42 25.95
CA MET A 1 24.94 -48.96 24.57
C MET A 1 24.17 -48.03 23.62
N PRO A 2 24.86 -47.29 22.74
CA PRO A 2 24.22 -46.51 21.69
C PRO A 2 23.52 -47.39 20.64
N LYS A 3 22.33 -46.98 20.20
CA LYS A 3 21.55 -47.61 19.13
C LYS A 3 21.78 -46.87 17.82
N ILE A 4 22.21 -47.55 16.78
CA ILE A 4 22.48 -46.96 15.47
C ILE A 4 21.68 -47.70 14.41
N ARG A 5 21.00 -46.95 13.53
CA ARG A 5 20.23 -47.50 12.41
C ARG A 5 21.12 -47.62 11.18
N CYS A 6 21.17 -48.81 10.57
CA CYS A 6 21.87 -48.99 9.29
C CYS A 6 21.11 -48.27 8.17
N LYS A 7 21.78 -47.42 7.39
CA LYS A 7 21.15 -46.70 6.26
C LYS A 7 20.75 -47.60 5.08
N SER A 8 21.29 -48.82 5.01
CA SER A 8 21.07 -49.73 3.87
C SER A 8 19.99 -50.78 4.11
N CYS A 9 19.74 -51.20 5.36
CA CYS A 9 18.74 -52.22 5.68
C CYS A 9 17.79 -51.81 6.81
N GLU A 10 17.90 -50.58 7.29
CA GLU A 10 17.09 -49.94 8.34
C GLU A 10 17.03 -50.67 9.70
N ALA A 11 17.77 -51.77 9.84
CA ALA A 11 17.88 -52.53 11.08
C ALA A 11 18.62 -51.72 12.15
N THR A 12 18.06 -51.71 13.36
CA THR A 12 18.64 -51.06 14.53
C THR A 12 19.67 -51.98 15.18
N LEU A 13 20.93 -51.54 15.26
CA LEU A 13 22.03 -52.29 15.84
C LEU A 13 22.41 -51.70 17.21
N ASN A 14 22.62 -52.57 18.18
CA ASN A 14 23.19 -52.22 19.48
C ASN A 14 24.71 -52.35 19.37
N VAL A 15 25.44 -51.24 19.50
CA VAL A 15 26.89 -51.24 19.33
C VAL A 15 27.59 -51.10 20.69
N PRO A 16 28.60 -51.93 21.00
CA PRO A 16 29.39 -51.82 22.24
C PRO A 16 30.24 -50.55 22.24
N GLU A 17 30.45 -49.95 23.42
CA GLU A 17 31.10 -48.63 23.57
C GLU A 17 32.55 -48.59 23.05
N LYS A 18 33.24 -49.74 23.01
CA LYS A 18 34.59 -49.87 22.41
C LYS A 18 34.63 -49.65 20.89
N ALA A 19 33.49 -49.64 20.22
CA ALA A 19 33.37 -49.46 18.78
C ALA A 19 32.98 -48.02 18.36
N LEU A 20 32.86 -47.10 19.32
CA LEU A 20 32.70 -45.66 19.07
C LEU A 20 33.90 -45.12 18.27
N GLY A 21 33.64 -44.40 17.17
CA GLY A 21 34.67 -43.87 16.26
C GLY A 21 35.23 -44.86 15.24
N LYS A 22 34.87 -46.15 15.31
CA LYS A 22 35.33 -47.19 14.36
C LYS A 22 34.27 -47.53 13.31
N THR A 23 34.72 -48.07 12.18
CA THR A 23 33.82 -48.55 11.12
C THR A 23 33.55 -50.03 11.31
N ILE A 24 32.30 -50.40 11.53
CA ILE A 24 31.86 -51.79 11.73
C ILE A 24 31.04 -52.26 10.52
N LYS A 25 31.07 -53.56 10.21
CA LYS A 25 30.20 -54.15 9.18
C LYS A 25 28.84 -54.48 9.78
N CYS A 26 27.76 -54.17 9.05
CA CYS A 26 26.41 -54.58 9.43
C CYS A 26 26.28 -56.11 9.33
N PRO A 27 25.81 -56.82 10.37
CA PRO A 27 25.64 -58.28 10.31
C PRO A 27 24.50 -58.73 9.38
N LYS A 28 23.57 -57.84 8.99
CA LYS A 28 22.44 -58.18 8.12
C LYS A 28 22.64 -57.89 6.63
N CYS A 29 23.46 -56.88 6.29
CA CYS A 29 23.66 -56.48 4.89
C CYS A 29 25.13 -56.25 4.52
N SER A 30 26.07 -56.59 5.41
CA SER A 30 27.53 -56.48 5.22
C SER A 30 28.08 -55.07 4.92
N ASN A 31 27.22 -54.06 4.83
CA ASN A 31 27.62 -52.67 4.57
C ASN A 31 28.37 -52.05 5.75
N LYS A 32 29.39 -51.24 5.44
CA LYS A 32 30.28 -50.57 6.41
C LYS A 32 29.56 -49.36 7.02
N ILE A 33 29.43 -49.32 8.34
CA ILE A 33 28.78 -48.24 9.11
C ILE A 33 29.82 -47.57 10.00
N LYS A 34 29.95 -46.25 9.91
CA LYS A 34 30.83 -45.45 10.78
C LYS A 34 30.07 -45.03 12.04
N VAL A 35 30.58 -45.42 13.21
CA VAL A 35 29.94 -45.15 14.51
C VAL A 35 30.46 -43.80 15.03
N PRO A 36 29.60 -42.79 15.29
CA PRO A 36 30.04 -41.50 15.80
C PRO A 36 30.58 -41.62 17.23
N SER A 37 31.70 -40.96 17.51
CA SER A 37 32.27 -40.88 18.87
C SER A 37 31.49 -39.84 19.67
N GLY A 38 30.64 -40.28 20.60
CA GLY A 38 29.91 -39.38 21.49
C GLY A 38 30.81 -38.84 22.60
N GLY A 39 30.87 -37.52 22.74
CA GLY A 39 31.31 -36.83 23.94
C GLY A 39 30.16 -35.98 24.48
N SER A 40 29.68 -36.31 25.67
CA SER A 40 28.71 -35.55 26.48
C SER A 40 29.35 -34.27 27.03
N GLY A 41 28.53 -33.22 27.22
CA GLY A 41 28.97 -31.85 27.46
C GLY A 41 29.58 -31.52 28.84
N GLY A 42 30.03 -30.27 28.93
CA GLY A 42 30.42 -29.60 30.18
C GLY A 42 31.70 -28.78 30.09
N ALA A 43 31.55 -27.45 30.23
CA ALA A 43 32.54 -26.44 30.60
C ALA A 43 33.62 -26.00 29.58
N SER A 44 33.61 -24.70 29.31
CA SER A 44 34.66 -23.94 28.62
C SER A 44 36.04 -24.17 29.22
N PRO A 45 37.09 -24.13 28.38
CA PRO A 45 38.21 -23.27 28.73
C PRO A 45 38.67 -22.39 27.55
N GLN A 46 38.94 -21.13 27.89
CA GLN A 46 39.82 -20.25 27.14
C GLN A 46 41.06 -21.03 26.68
N GLN A 47 41.34 -21.03 25.36
CA GLN A 47 42.68 -21.33 24.88
C GLN A 47 43.14 -20.34 23.82
N GLN A 48 44.20 -19.66 24.23
CA GLN A 48 45.05 -18.73 23.53
C GLN A 48 45.31 -19.09 22.06
N ARG A 49 45.14 -18.10 21.20
CA ARG A 49 45.65 -18.06 19.82
C ARG A 49 47.14 -18.42 19.80
N ARG A 50 47.49 -19.61 19.31
CA ARG A 50 48.83 -19.92 18.81
C ARG A 50 49.01 -19.24 17.46
N LYS A 51 49.84 -18.19 17.41
CA LYS A 51 50.42 -17.66 16.17
C LYS A 51 51.17 -18.78 15.44
N LYS A 52 50.76 -19.14 14.22
CA LYS A 52 51.60 -19.90 13.29
C LYS A 52 52.58 -18.92 12.62
N LYS A 53 53.86 -19.29 12.64
CA LYS A 53 54.97 -18.60 11.94
C LYS A 53 54.78 -18.73 10.42
N PRO A 54 55.21 -17.73 9.63
CA PRO A 54 55.17 -17.82 8.18
C PRO A 54 56.25 -18.79 7.67
N VAL A 55 55.87 -19.62 6.71
CA VAL A 55 56.80 -20.44 5.91
C VAL A 55 57.40 -19.52 4.85
N LYS A 56 58.72 -19.42 4.82
CA LYS A 56 59.46 -18.76 3.73
C LYS A 56 59.44 -19.68 2.51
N SER A 57 58.97 -19.20 1.36
CA SER A 57 59.31 -19.78 0.05
C SER A 57 60.37 -18.91 -0.62
N ALA A 58 61.33 -19.59 -1.25
CA ALA A 58 62.52 -19.04 -1.86
C ALA A 58 62.20 -18.32 -3.18
N ALA A 59 63.04 -17.32 -3.50
CA ALA A 59 63.03 -16.61 -4.77
C ALA A 59 63.46 -17.51 -5.93
N ALA A 60 62.76 -17.39 -7.06
CA ALA A 60 63.24 -17.77 -8.37
C ALA A 60 62.86 -16.64 -9.35
N ASP A 61 63.83 -16.24 -10.16
CA ASP A 61 63.77 -15.10 -11.07
C ASP A 61 62.83 -15.38 -12.26
N ASP A 62 61.76 -14.58 -12.41
CA ASP A 62 60.91 -14.52 -13.61
C ASP A 62 61.05 -13.14 -14.29
N PRO A 63 61.66 -13.06 -15.48
CA PRO A 63 61.85 -11.79 -16.20
C PRO A 63 60.58 -11.17 -16.80
N PHE A 64 59.39 -11.78 -16.69
CA PHE A 64 58.17 -11.30 -17.34
C PHE A 64 57.03 -10.84 -16.43
N GLY A 65 57.27 -10.64 -15.13
CA GLY A 65 56.40 -9.80 -14.29
C GLY A 65 54.95 -10.24 -14.14
N LEU A 66 54.66 -11.55 -14.24
CA LEU A 66 53.34 -12.14 -13.97
C LEU A 66 53.30 -12.75 -12.56
N GLY A 67 53.74 -11.97 -11.57
CA GLY A 67 53.69 -12.36 -10.16
C GLY A 67 52.25 -12.46 -9.64
N ASN A 68 51.93 -13.61 -9.03
CA ASN A 68 50.81 -13.86 -8.13
C ASN A 68 49.45 -13.25 -8.52
N LEU A 69 48.68 -13.98 -9.32
CA LEU A 69 47.23 -13.77 -9.47
C LEU A 69 46.39 -14.49 -8.38
N ASP A 70 47.04 -15.09 -7.37
CA ASP A 70 46.36 -15.81 -6.29
C ASP A 70 46.02 -14.93 -5.08
N ASP A 71 46.18 -13.60 -5.16
CA ASP A 71 45.89 -12.66 -4.05
C ASP A 71 44.48 -12.04 -4.13
N TYR A 72 43.54 -12.71 -4.81
CA TYR A 72 42.12 -12.50 -4.56
C TYR A 72 41.64 -13.46 -3.49
N ASP A 73 42.21 -13.33 -2.29
CA ASP A 73 41.64 -13.85 -1.05
C ASP A 73 40.43 -12.97 -0.68
N LEU A 74 39.37 -13.09 -1.48
CA LEU A 74 38.02 -12.82 -1.02
C LEU A 74 37.67 -13.96 -0.06
N GLU A 75 38.15 -13.86 1.17
CA GLU A 75 37.59 -14.62 2.29
C GLU A 75 36.12 -14.18 2.43
N ASP A 76 35.23 -14.85 1.70
CA ASP A 76 33.80 -14.83 1.99
C ASP A 76 33.64 -15.25 3.45
N LYS A 77 33.20 -14.30 4.26
CA LYS A 77 32.90 -14.52 5.67
C LYS A 77 31.87 -15.65 5.77
N ASP A 78 32.29 -16.79 6.29
CA ASP A 78 31.47 -17.75 7.04
C ASP A 78 30.01 -17.95 6.51
N GLU A 79 29.83 -18.26 5.23
CA GLU A 79 28.51 -18.58 4.67
C GLU A 79 28.21 -20.09 4.82
N GLN A 80 27.33 -20.44 5.76
CA GLN A 80 26.85 -21.82 5.91
C GLN A 80 25.68 -22.10 4.97
N ILE A 81 25.80 -23.15 4.16
CA ILE A 81 24.75 -23.56 3.22
C ILE A 81 23.74 -24.48 3.91
N CYS A 82 22.44 -24.23 3.72
CA CYS A 82 21.38 -25.10 4.21
C CYS A 82 21.52 -26.54 3.66
N PRO A 83 21.59 -27.58 4.52
CA PRO A 83 21.66 -28.96 4.06
C PRO A 83 20.36 -29.48 3.40
N TYR A 84 19.25 -28.77 3.56
CA TYR A 84 17.94 -29.18 3.04
C TYR A 84 17.53 -28.48 1.76
N CYS A 85 17.91 -27.21 1.58
CA CYS A 85 17.49 -26.41 0.41
C CYS A 85 18.62 -25.70 -0.33
N ALA A 86 19.88 -25.93 0.06
CA ALA A 86 21.06 -25.41 -0.60
C ALA A 86 21.08 -23.88 -0.78
N LYS A 87 20.50 -23.14 0.18
CA LYS A 87 20.56 -21.68 0.23
C LYS A 87 21.37 -21.25 1.44
N ASP A 88 21.99 -20.08 1.33
CA ASP A 88 22.88 -19.53 2.34
C ASP A 88 22.10 -19.12 3.59
N ILE A 89 22.67 -19.47 4.74
CA ILE A 89 22.15 -19.22 6.08
C ILE A 89 23.26 -18.56 6.88
N ASP A 90 22.90 -17.54 7.67
CA ASP A 90 23.82 -16.92 8.64
C ASP A 90 24.15 -17.93 9.75
N GLU A 91 25.39 -17.96 10.26
CA GLU A 91 25.80 -18.96 11.26
C GLU A 91 24.97 -18.94 12.56
N ASP A 92 24.37 -17.79 12.88
CA ASP A 92 23.54 -17.59 14.07
C ASP A 92 22.09 -18.11 13.90
N ASP A 93 21.68 -18.48 12.68
CA ASP A 93 20.29 -18.86 12.37
C ASP A 93 20.03 -20.37 12.59
N VAL A 94 19.38 -20.69 13.72
CA VAL A 94 18.93 -22.06 14.05
C VAL A 94 17.89 -22.61 13.05
N ILE A 95 17.15 -21.72 12.40
CA ILE A 95 16.10 -22.08 11.43
C ILE A 95 16.52 -21.55 10.07
N CYS A 96 16.60 -22.44 9.08
CA CYS A 96 16.80 -22.02 7.70
C CYS A 96 15.64 -21.14 7.27
N GLN A 97 15.88 -19.85 7.06
CA GLN A 97 14.82 -18.91 6.69
C GLN A 97 14.24 -19.16 5.29
N SER A 98 14.99 -19.88 4.45
CA SER A 98 14.61 -20.18 3.06
C SER A 98 13.66 -21.38 2.94
N CYS A 99 13.91 -22.46 3.69
CA CYS A 99 13.04 -23.64 3.68
C CYS A 99 12.22 -23.80 4.96
N GLY A 100 12.55 -23.08 6.03
CA GLY A 100 11.98 -23.16 7.37
C GLY A 100 12.29 -24.44 8.12
N MET A 101 13.30 -25.19 7.67
CA MET A 101 13.78 -26.36 8.41
C MET A 101 14.68 -25.88 9.54
N ASN A 102 14.38 -26.33 10.75
CA ASN A 102 15.27 -26.14 11.89
C ASN A 102 16.50 -27.04 11.69
N LEU A 103 17.69 -26.44 11.70
CA LEU A 103 18.94 -27.11 11.36
C LEU A 103 19.36 -28.14 12.42
N GLU A 104 19.02 -27.89 13.69
CA GLU A 104 19.35 -28.78 14.81
C GLU A 104 18.42 -30.00 14.88
N THR A 105 17.11 -29.78 14.69
CA THR A 105 16.09 -30.82 14.86
C THR A 105 15.76 -31.56 13.55
N GLY A 106 16.10 -30.98 12.40
CA GLY A 106 15.75 -31.50 11.08
C GLY A 106 14.24 -31.54 10.82
N GLN A 107 13.44 -30.84 11.62
CA GLN A 107 12.00 -30.71 11.44
C GLN A 107 11.64 -29.30 10.98
N MET A 108 10.53 -29.19 10.25
CA MET A 108 10.02 -27.89 9.84
C MET A 108 9.55 -27.11 11.07
N ASP A 109 10.01 -25.87 11.19
CA ASP A 109 9.62 -25.01 12.29
C ASP A 109 8.09 -24.83 12.35
N ARG A 110 7.55 -24.73 13.57
CA ARG A 110 6.10 -24.62 13.80
C ARG A 110 5.53 -23.33 13.20
N ARG A 111 6.29 -22.22 13.18
CA ARG A 111 5.87 -20.97 12.55
C ARG A 111 5.89 -21.11 11.03
N GLU A 112 6.93 -21.70 10.45
CA GLU A 112 6.97 -21.91 8.99
C GLU A 112 5.91 -22.92 8.52
N LYS A 113 5.63 -23.97 9.29
CA LYS A 113 4.55 -24.91 9.00
C LYS A 113 3.18 -24.20 8.98
N LYS A 114 2.93 -23.32 9.95
CA LYS A 114 1.71 -22.46 10.00
C LYS A 114 1.68 -21.44 8.86
N LYS A 115 2.84 -21.02 8.35
CA LYS A 115 2.97 -20.10 7.21
C LYS A 115 2.70 -20.81 5.88
N ARG A 116 3.23 -22.01 5.68
CA ARG A 116 2.93 -22.83 4.49
C ARG A 116 1.46 -23.25 4.45
N SER A 117 0.83 -23.50 5.60
CA SER A 117 -0.62 -23.72 5.64
C SER A 117 -1.44 -22.47 5.29
N ARG A 118 -0.83 -21.27 5.25
CA ARG A 118 -1.48 -20.02 4.80
C ARG A 118 -1.32 -19.76 3.30
N LYS A 119 -0.57 -20.58 2.55
CA LYS A 119 -0.34 -20.41 1.09
C LYS A 119 -1.57 -20.68 0.20
N GLY A 120 -2.76 -20.77 0.81
CA GLY A 120 -4.02 -20.94 0.09
C GLY A 120 -4.19 -22.35 -0.51
N PRO A 121 -5.42 -22.72 -0.89
CA PRO A 121 -5.66 -23.88 -1.74
C PRO A 121 -5.13 -23.64 -3.16
N ASP A 122 -5.19 -24.66 -4.01
CA ASP A 122 -4.83 -24.56 -5.43
C ASP A 122 -5.60 -23.41 -6.14
N PRO A 123 -4.89 -22.50 -6.84
CA PRO A 123 -5.48 -21.43 -7.65
C PRO A 123 -6.58 -21.88 -8.61
N SER A 124 -6.50 -23.09 -9.16
CA SER A 124 -7.47 -23.62 -10.13
C SER A 124 -8.91 -23.69 -9.58
N LYS A 125 -9.05 -23.86 -8.25
CA LYS A 125 -10.36 -23.94 -7.58
C LYS A 125 -11.08 -22.60 -7.53
N PHE A 126 -10.37 -21.49 -7.71
CA PHE A 126 -10.95 -20.16 -7.75
C PHE A 126 -12.07 -20.05 -8.80
N PHE A 127 -11.87 -20.60 -9.99
CA PHE A 127 -12.81 -20.44 -11.10
C PHE A 127 -14.19 -21.02 -10.78
N ALA A 128 -14.23 -22.16 -10.10
CA ALA A 128 -15.47 -22.79 -9.65
C ALA A 128 -16.06 -22.12 -8.40
N ALA A 129 -15.22 -21.63 -7.50
CA ALA A 129 -15.63 -21.06 -6.22
C ALA A 129 -16.12 -19.61 -6.30
N ALA A 130 -15.52 -18.79 -7.17
CA ALA A 130 -15.65 -17.33 -7.14
C ALA A 130 -17.11 -16.86 -7.19
N PHE A 131 -17.94 -17.46 -8.05
CA PHE A 131 -19.33 -17.07 -8.22
C PHE A 131 -20.25 -17.60 -7.09
N PRO A 132 -20.36 -18.92 -6.85
CA PRO A 132 -21.31 -19.44 -5.86
C PRO A 132 -20.97 -19.03 -4.42
N GLU A 133 -19.68 -18.99 -4.05
CA GLU A 133 -19.28 -18.59 -2.69
C GLU A 133 -19.51 -17.11 -2.43
N SER A 134 -19.32 -16.25 -3.44
CA SER A 134 -19.60 -14.82 -3.32
C SER A 134 -21.09 -14.54 -3.15
N TRP A 135 -21.95 -15.24 -3.89
CA TRP A 135 -23.40 -15.11 -3.71
C TRP A 135 -23.86 -15.63 -2.35
N LYS A 136 -23.32 -16.78 -1.91
CA LYS A 136 -23.59 -17.32 -0.57
C LYS A 136 -23.24 -16.32 0.53
N PHE A 137 -22.12 -15.60 0.38
CA PHE A 137 -21.72 -14.55 1.32
C PHE A 137 -22.71 -13.38 1.34
N VAL A 138 -23.10 -12.86 0.17
CA VAL A 138 -24.06 -11.75 0.07
C VAL A 138 -25.41 -12.13 0.72
N LEU A 139 -25.91 -13.33 0.43
CA LEU A 139 -27.17 -13.82 1.00
C LEU A 139 -27.08 -14.08 2.52
N SER A 140 -25.88 -14.35 3.05
CA SER A 140 -25.68 -14.50 4.48
C SER A 140 -25.63 -13.18 5.24
N GLU A 141 -25.39 -12.05 4.55
CA GLU A 141 -25.20 -10.72 5.15
C GLU A 141 -26.13 -9.64 4.55
N PRO A 142 -27.45 -9.84 4.50
CA PRO A 142 -28.38 -8.89 3.86
C PRO A 142 -28.44 -7.53 4.57
N ARG A 143 -28.28 -7.53 5.90
CA ARG A 143 -28.23 -6.28 6.69
C ARG A 143 -27.06 -5.39 6.28
N MET A 144 -25.93 -5.99 5.92
CA MET A 144 -24.78 -5.24 5.43
C MET A 144 -25.09 -4.60 4.07
N ALA A 145 -25.71 -5.35 3.15
CA ALA A 145 -26.11 -4.82 1.83
C ALA A 145 -27.06 -3.62 1.96
N VAL A 146 -28.04 -3.68 2.86
CA VAL A 146 -28.94 -2.55 3.15
C VAL A 146 -28.14 -1.35 3.67
N ARG A 147 -27.25 -1.53 4.66
CA ARG A 147 -26.43 -0.44 5.20
C ARG A 147 -25.52 0.19 4.13
N VAL A 148 -24.94 -0.62 3.26
CA VAL A 148 -24.11 -0.15 2.13
C VAL A 148 -24.97 0.63 1.15
N GLY A 149 -26.17 0.13 0.80
CA GLY A 149 -27.13 0.83 -0.04
C GLY A 149 -27.54 2.18 0.53
N THR A 150 -27.87 2.24 1.83
CA THR A 150 -28.17 3.49 2.53
C THR A 150 -26.99 4.46 2.47
N GLY A 151 -25.76 3.98 2.69
CA GLY A 151 -24.54 4.77 2.59
C GLY A 151 -24.34 5.34 1.17
N PHE A 152 -24.47 4.50 0.15
CA PHE A 152 -24.40 4.91 -1.26
C PHE A 152 -25.42 6.01 -1.57
N THR A 153 -26.70 5.78 -1.25
CA THR A 153 -27.76 6.75 -1.53
C THR A 153 -27.49 8.06 -0.81
N PHE A 154 -27.26 8.02 0.51
CA PHE A 154 -27.04 9.22 1.30
C PHE A 154 -25.81 10.01 0.83
N PHE A 155 -24.67 9.34 0.62
CA PHE A 155 -23.44 9.99 0.19
C PHE A 155 -23.54 10.57 -1.22
N THR A 156 -24.15 9.85 -2.16
CA THR A 156 -24.36 10.34 -3.52
C THR A 156 -25.34 11.52 -3.55
N THR A 157 -26.46 11.45 -2.84
CA THR A 157 -27.42 12.56 -2.75
C THR A 157 -26.76 13.80 -2.16
N LEU A 158 -25.98 13.64 -1.07
CA LEU A 158 -25.27 14.73 -0.43
C LEU A 158 -24.21 15.36 -1.36
N ALA A 159 -23.42 14.53 -2.06
CA ALA A 159 -22.42 15.01 -3.01
C ALA A 159 -23.06 15.78 -4.17
N LEU A 160 -24.15 15.26 -4.75
CA LEU A 160 -24.87 15.92 -5.85
C LEU A 160 -25.56 17.20 -5.40
N MET A 161 -26.08 17.26 -4.16
CA MET A 161 -26.65 18.48 -3.59
C MET A 161 -25.58 19.57 -3.43
N CYS A 162 -24.44 19.23 -2.84
CA CYS A 162 -23.33 20.17 -2.67
C CYS A 162 -22.79 20.64 -4.02
N GLY A 163 -22.68 19.73 -5.00
CA GLY A 163 -22.28 20.06 -6.37
C GLY A 163 -23.28 21.01 -7.04
N TYR A 164 -24.59 20.75 -6.92
CA TYR A 164 -25.62 21.64 -7.44
C TYR A 164 -25.52 23.05 -6.82
N MET A 165 -25.34 23.13 -5.51
CA MET A 165 -25.17 24.40 -4.81
C MET A 165 -23.94 25.17 -5.29
N GLY A 166 -22.81 24.49 -5.48
CA GLY A 166 -21.53 25.12 -5.84
C GLY A 166 -21.38 25.47 -7.32
N PHE A 167 -21.90 24.63 -8.22
CA PHE A 167 -21.70 24.79 -9.67
C PHE A 167 -22.85 25.48 -10.39
N VAL A 168 -24.09 25.34 -9.88
CA VAL A 168 -25.29 25.83 -10.59
C VAL A 168 -25.96 26.97 -9.83
N TYR A 169 -26.21 26.80 -8.54
CA TYR A 169 -27.00 27.75 -7.76
C TYR A 169 -26.21 29.02 -7.41
N VAL A 170 -24.99 28.87 -6.88
CA VAL A 170 -24.15 30.01 -6.51
C VAL A 170 -23.27 30.41 -7.69
N GLN A 171 -23.74 31.36 -8.51
CA GLN A 171 -23.02 31.77 -9.72
C GLN A 171 -21.89 32.76 -9.44
N GLU A 172 -22.13 33.82 -8.64
CA GLU A 172 -21.19 34.96 -8.54
C GLU A 172 -20.66 35.23 -7.11
N GLN A 173 -21.20 34.58 -6.07
CA GLN A 173 -20.80 34.86 -4.69
C GLN A 173 -19.66 33.97 -4.19
N MET A 174 -18.44 34.50 -4.23
CA MET A 174 -17.31 34.03 -3.43
C MET A 174 -17.37 34.74 -2.07
N PRO A 175 -17.25 34.11 -0.88
CA PRO A 175 -16.80 32.75 -0.53
C PRO A 175 -17.75 31.53 -0.66
N PRO A 176 -19.10 31.64 -0.60
CA PRO A 176 -20.00 30.47 -0.54
C PRO A 176 -19.83 29.46 -1.67
N LYS A 177 -19.50 29.93 -2.89
CA LYS A 177 -19.24 29.05 -4.04
C LYS A 177 -18.10 28.07 -3.77
N VAL A 178 -16.97 28.57 -3.25
CA VAL A 178 -15.79 27.74 -2.91
C VAL A 178 -16.14 26.73 -1.82
N PHE A 179 -16.89 27.17 -0.81
CA PHE A 179 -17.33 26.30 0.28
C PHE A 179 -18.12 25.09 -0.26
N TRP A 180 -19.13 25.33 -1.10
CA TRP A 180 -19.95 24.25 -1.66
C TRP A 180 -19.19 23.35 -2.63
N ILE A 181 -18.31 23.90 -3.46
CA ILE A 181 -17.45 23.10 -4.34
C ILE A 181 -16.52 22.19 -3.51
N MET A 182 -15.87 22.72 -2.47
CA MET A 182 -15.01 21.93 -1.59
C MET A 182 -15.80 20.85 -0.85
N LEU A 183 -16.99 21.19 -0.36
CA LEU A 183 -17.86 20.21 0.29
C LEU A 183 -18.33 19.12 -0.68
N SER A 184 -18.61 19.48 -1.94
CA SER A 184 -18.92 18.51 -3.01
C SER A 184 -17.76 17.58 -3.28
N LEU A 185 -16.53 18.10 -3.36
CA LEU A 185 -15.32 17.28 -3.56
C LEU A 185 -15.12 16.31 -2.40
N LEU A 186 -15.23 16.79 -1.15
CA LEU A 186 -15.13 15.95 0.04
C LEU A 186 -16.22 14.88 0.07
N CYS A 187 -17.49 15.25 -0.14
CA CYS A 187 -18.60 14.31 -0.14
C CYS A 187 -18.48 13.29 -1.29
N GLY A 188 -17.97 13.70 -2.46
CA GLY A 188 -17.71 12.82 -3.61
C GLY A 188 -16.71 11.71 -3.32
N LEU A 189 -15.76 11.91 -2.39
CA LEU A 189 -14.82 10.87 -1.96
C LEU A 189 -15.48 9.79 -1.09
N SER A 190 -16.65 10.05 -0.52
CA SER A 190 -17.30 9.15 0.43
C SER A 190 -17.68 7.81 -0.20
N VAL A 191 -18.20 7.81 -1.43
CA VAL A 191 -18.64 6.57 -2.11
C VAL A 191 -17.45 5.67 -2.48
N PRO A 192 -16.42 6.15 -3.21
CA PRO A 192 -15.19 5.38 -3.45
C PRO A 192 -14.54 4.91 -2.15
N GLY A 193 -14.57 5.74 -1.11
CA GLY A 193 -13.97 5.43 0.17
C GLY A 193 -14.70 4.36 0.98
N LEU A 194 -16.04 4.39 0.98
CA LEU A 194 -16.87 3.32 1.53
C LEU A 194 -16.51 1.98 0.88
N MET A 195 -16.45 1.98 -0.46
CA MET A 195 -16.08 0.79 -1.24
C MET A 195 -14.68 0.30 -0.90
N TRP A 196 -13.71 1.22 -0.84
CA TRP A 196 -12.33 0.91 -0.50
C TRP A 196 -12.19 0.29 0.90
N TYR A 197 -12.79 0.93 1.90
CA TYR A 197 -12.74 0.50 3.29
C TYR A 197 -13.34 -0.90 3.48
N LEU A 198 -14.53 -1.13 2.92
CA LEU A 198 -15.22 -2.41 3.03
C LEU A 198 -14.49 -3.52 2.28
N THR A 199 -13.96 -3.22 1.09
CA THR A 199 -13.16 -4.18 0.33
C THR A 199 -11.96 -4.66 1.14
N LEU A 200 -11.19 -3.76 1.77
CA LEU A 200 -10.04 -4.17 2.60
C LEU A 200 -10.46 -5.07 3.78
N LYS A 201 -11.60 -4.79 4.42
CA LYS A 201 -12.11 -5.61 5.54
C LYS A 201 -12.58 -7.00 5.08
N ILE A 202 -13.32 -7.08 3.98
CA ILE A 202 -13.83 -8.35 3.43
C ILE A 202 -12.68 -9.20 2.88
N VAL A 203 -11.73 -8.58 2.17
CA VAL A 203 -10.54 -9.26 1.63
C VAL A 203 -9.68 -9.80 2.77
N ASP A 204 -9.41 -9.01 3.82
CA ASP A 204 -8.59 -9.47 4.94
C ASP A 204 -9.24 -10.64 5.70
N SER A 205 -10.55 -10.54 5.99
CA SER A 205 -11.31 -11.63 6.65
C SER A 205 -11.40 -12.88 5.79
N THR A 206 -11.65 -12.75 4.49
CA THR A 206 -11.73 -13.88 3.57
C THR A 206 -10.39 -14.58 3.44
N ARG A 207 -9.30 -13.83 3.29
CA ARG A 207 -7.96 -14.40 3.15
C ARG A 207 -7.49 -15.10 4.43
N ARG A 208 -7.84 -14.56 5.61
CA ARG A 208 -7.54 -15.21 6.90
C ARG A 208 -8.48 -16.36 7.24
N ASN A 209 -9.54 -16.55 6.45
CA ASN A 209 -10.61 -17.50 6.70
C ASN A 209 -11.28 -17.29 8.07
N ASP A 210 -11.38 -16.03 8.50
CA ASP A 210 -12.02 -15.63 9.74
C ASP A 210 -13.51 -15.38 9.51
N LYS A 211 -14.37 -15.68 10.50
CA LYS A 211 -15.80 -15.35 10.43
C LYS A 211 -15.97 -13.84 10.30
N PHE A 212 -16.65 -13.40 9.24
CA PHE A 212 -16.93 -11.99 9.01
C PHE A 212 -17.92 -11.47 10.05
N GLN A 213 -17.63 -10.32 10.66
CA GLN A 213 -18.45 -9.72 11.72
C GLN A 213 -19.00 -8.37 11.23
N SER A 214 -20.05 -8.42 10.41
CA SER A 214 -20.65 -7.24 9.78
C SER A 214 -21.18 -6.21 10.79
N ASP A 215 -21.73 -6.66 11.92
CA ASP A 215 -22.30 -5.79 12.96
C ASP A 215 -21.27 -4.84 13.61
N ARG A 216 -20.00 -5.24 13.64
CA ARG A 216 -18.93 -4.43 14.25
C ARG A 216 -18.37 -3.37 13.31
N ILE A 217 -18.70 -3.44 12.03
CA ILE A 217 -18.19 -2.50 11.04
C ILE A 217 -19.11 -1.29 11.05
N GLN A 218 -18.63 -0.19 11.62
CA GLN A 218 -19.27 1.12 11.52
C GLN A 218 -18.50 1.93 10.50
N PHE A 219 -19.18 2.34 9.44
CA PHE A 219 -18.68 3.31 8.48
C PHE A 219 -19.57 4.55 8.56
N ASP A 220 -18.95 5.68 8.83
CA ASP A 220 -19.56 7.00 8.81
C ASP A 220 -19.02 7.79 7.62
N LEU A 221 -19.53 9.01 7.43
CA LEU A 221 -19.10 9.89 6.35
C LEU A 221 -17.59 10.15 6.44
N PHE A 222 -17.04 10.43 7.63
CA PHE A 222 -15.63 10.78 7.80
C PHE A 222 -14.69 9.60 7.53
N THR A 223 -14.99 8.40 8.04
CA THR A 223 -14.20 7.21 7.72
C THR A 223 -14.23 6.90 6.23
N SER A 224 -15.39 7.10 5.60
CA SER A 224 -15.55 6.92 4.17
C SER A 224 -14.70 7.95 3.40
N ILE A 225 -14.77 9.24 3.73
CA ILE A 225 -13.93 10.28 3.09
C ILE A 225 -12.44 9.96 3.27
N ALA A 226 -12.01 9.60 4.48
CA ALA A 226 -10.61 9.28 4.78
C ALA A 226 -10.10 8.08 3.96
N ALA A 227 -10.93 7.06 3.77
CA ALA A 227 -10.62 5.95 2.87
C ALA A 227 -10.68 6.37 1.38
N GLY A 228 -11.56 7.30 1.03
CA GLY A 228 -11.75 7.85 -0.31
C GLY A 228 -10.55 8.61 -0.84
N VAL A 229 -9.79 9.26 0.06
CA VAL A 229 -8.48 9.84 -0.26
C VAL A 229 -7.56 8.79 -0.87
N ARG A 230 -7.55 7.54 -0.35
CA ARG A 230 -6.75 6.45 -0.94
C ARG A 230 -7.26 6.07 -2.33
N ALA A 231 -8.57 5.93 -2.50
CA ALA A 231 -9.16 5.59 -3.80
C ALA A 231 -8.85 6.63 -4.88
N PHE A 232 -8.80 7.91 -4.50
CA PHE A 232 -8.49 9.02 -5.41
C PHE A 232 -7.00 9.10 -5.77
N PHE A 233 -6.11 9.03 -4.76
CA PHE A 233 -4.67 9.18 -5.00
C PHE A 233 -3.99 7.90 -5.47
N TRP A 234 -4.59 6.72 -5.24
CA TRP A 234 -3.94 5.46 -5.59
C TRP A 234 -3.61 5.33 -7.09
N PRO A 235 -4.51 5.63 -8.05
CA PRO A 235 -4.15 5.63 -9.48
C PRO A 235 -3.00 6.59 -9.81
N LEU A 236 -2.94 7.73 -9.10
CA LEU A 236 -1.90 8.76 -9.28
C LEU A 236 -0.53 8.31 -8.74
N ILE A 237 -0.54 7.54 -7.65
CA ILE A 237 0.67 7.00 -7.02
C ILE A 237 1.17 5.79 -7.80
N LEU A 238 0.26 4.95 -8.28
CA LEU A 238 0.59 3.70 -8.94
C LEU A 238 1.44 3.95 -10.19
N ILE A 239 1.03 4.90 -11.04
CA ILE A 239 1.65 5.18 -12.34
C ILE A 239 2.75 6.22 -12.13
N PRO A 240 4.05 5.83 -12.17
CA PRO A 240 5.14 6.79 -11.98
C PRO A 240 5.09 7.85 -13.10
N GLY A 241 4.98 9.12 -12.73
CA GLY A 241 4.85 10.22 -13.69
C GLY A 241 3.40 10.68 -13.95
N ALA A 242 2.37 10.00 -13.43
CA ALA A 242 0.99 10.51 -13.51
C ALA A 242 0.82 11.92 -12.91
N PRO A 243 1.48 12.30 -11.79
CA PRO A 243 1.45 13.68 -11.30
C PRO A 243 2.10 14.66 -12.28
N VAL A 244 3.14 14.24 -13.01
CA VAL A 244 3.83 15.07 -14.03
C VAL A 244 3.00 15.19 -15.29
N ILE A 245 2.26 14.14 -15.68
CA ILE A 245 1.34 14.15 -16.83
C ILE A 245 0.09 14.97 -16.51
N LEU A 246 -0.45 14.86 -15.29
CA LEU A 246 -1.61 15.66 -14.86
C LEU A 246 -1.23 17.12 -14.60
N ALA A 247 -0.12 17.38 -13.91
CA ALA A 247 0.40 18.74 -13.75
C ALA A 247 0.84 19.31 -15.10
N GLY A 248 1.46 18.51 -15.97
CA GLY A 248 1.82 18.88 -17.33
C GLY A 248 0.60 19.15 -18.22
N GLY A 249 -0.48 18.40 -18.05
CA GLY A 249 -1.77 18.63 -18.73
C GLY A 249 -2.47 19.90 -18.23
N VAL A 250 -2.44 20.16 -16.93
CA VAL A 250 -2.96 21.40 -16.31
C VAL A 250 -2.10 22.61 -16.71
N VAL A 251 -0.77 22.47 -16.69
CA VAL A 251 0.17 23.50 -17.13
C VAL A 251 0.05 23.71 -18.65
N TYR A 252 -0.15 22.66 -19.44
CA TYR A 252 -0.41 22.77 -20.87
C TYR A 252 -1.75 23.46 -21.16
N SER A 253 -2.81 23.12 -20.42
CA SER A 253 -4.11 23.80 -20.55
C SER A 253 -4.03 25.27 -20.12
N LEU A 254 -3.26 25.58 -19.07
CA LEU A 254 -3.08 26.95 -18.57
C LEU A 254 -2.16 27.80 -19.44
N LEU A 255 -1.10 27.22 -20.02
CA LEU A 255 -0.11 27.95 -20.83
C LEU A 255 -0.48 28.03 -22.32
N PHE A 256 -1.20 27.04 -22.85
CA PHE A 256 -1.50 26.93 -24.28
C PHE A 256 -2.99 26.93 -24.59
N SER A 257 -3.85 27.32 -23.64
CA SER A 257 -5.32 27.27 -23.79
C SER A 257 -5.81 25.89 -24.29
N GLY A 258 -5.09 24.83 -23.89
CA GLY A 258 -5.40 23.46 -24.29
C GLY A 258 -6.73 23.00 -23.71
N ASP A 259 -7.64 22.58 -24.57
CA ASP A 259 -8.94 22.04 -24.17
C ASP A 259 -8.77 20.66 -23.52
N LEU A 260 -9.22 20.52 -22.26
CA LEU A 260 -9.25 19.22 -21.56
C LEU A 260 -10.20 18.22 -22.24
N SER A 261 -11.06 18.67 -23.15
CA SER A 261 -11.90 17.83 -23.99
C SER A 261 -11.15 17.16 -25.16
N ASN A 262 -9.86 17.47 -25.36
CA ASN A 262 -9.07 16.88 -26.43
C ASN A 262 -9.15 15.35 -26.39
N PRO A 263 -9.60 14.68 -27.47
CA PRO A 263 -9.82 13.24 -27.48
C PRO A 263 -8.54 12.46 -27.16
N ALA A 264 -7.36 12.95 -27.54
CA ALA A 264 -6.10 12.31 -27.19
C ALA A 264 -5.84 12.33 -25.67
N PHE A 265 -6.14 13.43 -24.99
CA PHE A 265 -6.00 13.53 -23.53
C PHE A 265 -6.97 12.60 -22.81
N LEU A 266 -8.23 12.53 -23.27
CA LEU A 266 -9.24 11.64 -22.70
C LEU A 266 -8.90 10.15 -22.93
N ILE A 267 -8.38 9.79 -24.10
CA ILE A 267 -7.95 8.41 -24.40
C ILE A 267 -6.76 8.02 -23.53
N VAL A 268 -5.74 8.87 -23.44
CA VAL A 268 -4.55 8.58 -22.62
C VAL A 268 -4.90 8.55 -21.13
N GLY A 269 -5.60 9.57 -20.62
CA GLY A 269 -6.02 9.64 -19.23
C GLY A 269 -6.97 8.51 -18.84
N GLY A 270 -7.98 8.24 -19.68
CA GLY A 270 -8.93 7.14 -19.51
C GLY A 270 -8.26 5.76 -19.60
N GLY A 271 -7.31 5.58 -20.53
CA GLY A 271 -6.53 4.35 -20.65
C GLY A 271 -5.65 4.08 -19.43
N LEU A 272 -4.96 5.11 -18.91
CA LEU A 272 -4.16 5.01 -17.69
C LEU A 272 -5.03 4.68 -16.46
N LEU A 273 -6.17 5.36 -16.31
CA LEU A 273 -7.12 5.08 -15.23
C LEU A 273 -7.72 3.68 -15.36
N GLY A 274 -8.13 3.27 -16.56
CA GLY A 274 -8.66 1.94 -16.83
C GLY A 274 -7.65 0.84 -16.52
N PHE A 275 -6.38 1.07 -16.87
CA PHE A 275 -5.29 0.17 -16.52
C PHE A 275 -5.04 0.09 -15.01
N ALA A 276 -5.08 1.21 -14.29
CA ALA A 276 -5.00 1.21 -12.83
C ALA A 276 -6.18 0.42 -12.22
N LEU A 277 -7.40 0.65 -12.68
CA LEU A 277 -8.59 -0.08 -12.22
C LEU A 277 -8.50 -1.58 -12.52
N PHE A 278 -7.88 -1.98 -13.63
CA PHE A 278 -7.62 -3.38 -13.94
C PHE A 278 -6.65 -4.04 -12.95
N LEU A 279 -5.68 -3.30 -12.41
CA LEU A 279 -4.75 -3.80 -11.39
C LEU A 279 -5.32 -3.74 -9.96
N LEU A 280 -6.41 -2.99 -9.76
CA LEU A 280 -7.00 -2.72 -8.45
C LEU A 280 -7.28 -4.00 -7.63
N PRO A 281 -7.82 -5.11 -8.17
CA PRO A 281 -8.12 -6.29 -7.37
C PRO A 281 -6.87 -6.89 -6.70
N MET A 282 -5.78 -7.01 -7.45
CA MET A 282 -4.50 -7.44 -6.90
C MET A 282 -3.99 -6.44 -5.85
N ALA A 283 -4.08 -5.15 -6.16
CA ALA A 283 -3.63 -4.10 -5.28
C ALA A 283 -4.35 -4.16 -3.92
N MET A 284 -5.67 -4.34 -3.93
CA MET A 284 -6.48 -4.48 -2.71
C MET A 284 -6.06 -5.69 -1.88
N VAL A 285 -5.77 -6.83 -2.52
CA VAL A 285 -5.24 -8.01 -1.82
C VAL A 285 -3.89 -7.71 -1.16
N HIS A 286 -2.99 -7.03 -1.87
CA HIS A 286 -1.69 -6.64 -1.32
C HIS A 286 -1.78 -5.59 -0.21
N MET A 287 -2.75 -4.68 -0.26
CA MET A 287 -2.96 -3.69 0.81
C MET A 287 -3.45 -4.30 2.13
N THR A 288 -3.98 -5.53 2.09
CA THR A 288 -4.29 -6.27 3.32
C THR A 288 -3.10 -7.07 3.84
N ALA A 289 -2.03 -7.27 3.04
CA ALA A 289 -0.85 -8.03 3.44
C ALA A 289 -0.08 -7.32 4.57
N ARG A 290 0.83 -8.05 5.24
CA ARG A 290 1.67 -7.48 6.31
C ARG A 290 2.49 -6.30 5.79
N TYR A 291 3.07 -6.46 4.60
CA TYR A 291 3.77 -5.43 3.86
C TYR A 291 2.90 -4.96 2.69
N THR A 292 2.36 -3.76 2.81
CA THR A 292 1.35 -3.24 1.88
C THR A 292 1.93 -2.67 0.58
N TYR A 293 3.25 -2.40 0.54
CA TYR A 293 3.91 -1.65 -0.53
C TYR A 293 3.66 -2.21 -1.94
N LYS A 294 3.57 -3.54 -2.10
CA LYS A 294 3.34 -4.17 -3.40
C LYS A 294 2.05 -3.67 -4.06
N GLY A 295 1.04 -3.34 -3.26
CA GLY A 295 -0.23 -2.81 -3.75
C GLY A 295 -0.15 -1.38 -4.28
N TRP A 296 0.96 -0.67 -4.08
CA TRP A 296 1.13 0.74 -4.44
C TRP A 296 2.17 0.95 -5.55
N ILE A 297 2.89 -0.09 -5.95
CA ILE A 297 4.01 0.00 -6.89
C ILE A 297 3.63 -0.74 -8.17
N LEU A 298 3.55 -0.01 -9.28
CA LEU A 298 3.19 -0.59 -10.57
C LEU A 298 4.14 -1.71 -11.00
N TRP A 299 5.44 -1.51 -10.83
CA TRP A 299 6.43 -2.51 -11.23
C TRP A 299 6.22 -3.86 -10.51
N GLU A 300 5.94 -3.85 -9.21
CA GLU A 300 5.68 -5.06 -8.43
C GLU A 300 4.36 -5.73 -8.87
N LEU A 301 3.31 -4.95 -9.10
CA LEU A 301 2.03 -5.49 -9.60
C LEU A 301 2.16 -6.08 -11.01
N LEU A 302 2.96 -5.47 -11.88
CA LEU A 302 3.21 -5.97 -13.24
C LEU A 302 3.92 -7.32 -13.24
N GLN A 303 4.91 -7.51 -12.37
CA GLN A 303 5.61 -8.79 -12.25
C GLN A 303 4.65 -9.91 -11.82
N ILE A 304 3.72 -9.61 -10.93
CA ILE A 304 2.74 -10.55 -10.40
C ILE A 304 1.57 -10.78 -11.37
N LEU A 305 1.23 -9.77 -12.19
CA LEU A 305 0.15 -9.80 -13.17
C LEU A 305 0.31 -10.98 -14.13
N PHE A 306 1.49 -11.18 -14.71
CA PHE A 306 1.69 -12.22 -15.74
C PHE A 306 1.42 -13.63 -15.23
N GLN A 307 1.68 -13.91 -13.95
CA GLN A 307 1.41 -15.22 -13.34
C GLN A 307 -0.07 -15.43 -13.00
N ASN A 308 -0.84 -14.35 -12.84
CA ASN A 308 -2.22 -14.38 -12.37
C ASN A 308 -3.21 -13.77 -13.37
N LEU A 309 -2.79 -13.55 -14.62
CA LEU A 309 -3.53 -12.80 -15.64
C LEU A 309 -4.91 -13.41 -15.88
N VAL A 310 -4.98 -14.74 -16.03
CA VAL A 310 -6.23 -15.46 -16.24
C VAL A 310 -7.18 -15.29 -15.05
N GLY A 311 -6.65 -15.39 -13.82
CA GLY A 311 -7.43 -15.19 -12.60
C GLY A 311 -7.99 -13.77 -12.48
N ILE A 312 -7.21 -12.76 -12.88
CA ILE A 312 -7.63 -11.34 -12.85
C ILE A 312 -8.67 -11.05 -13.92
N ILE A 313 -8.47 -11.52 -15.16
CA ILE A 313 -9.46 -11.35 -16.23
C ILE A 313 -10.77 -12.00 -15.81
N TYR A 314 -10.71 -13.21 -15.25
CA TYR A 314 -11.91 -13.88 -14.74
C TYR A 314 -12.56 -13.11 -13.59
N MET A 315 -11.79 -12.53 -12.68
CA MET A 315 -12.33 -11.67 -11.61
C MET A 315 -13.11 -10.49 -12.21
N HIS A 316 -12.54 -9.79 -13.19
CA HIS A 316 -13.22 -8.67 -13.87
C HIS A 316 -14.47 -9.12 -14.63
N LEU A 317 -14.44 -10.30 -15.27
CA LEU A 317 -15.61 -10.88 -15.92
C LEU A 317 -16.72 -11.17 -14.89
N VAL A 318 -16.37 -11.81 -13.78
CA VAL A 318 -17.29 -12.10 -12.67
C VAL A 318 -17.87 -10.80 -12.09
N ALA A 319 -17.06 -9.76 -11.94
CA ALA A 319 -17.51 -8.45 -11.49
C ALA A 319 -18.44 -7.77 -12.49
N PHE A 320 -18.11 -7.81 -13.77
CA PHE A 320 -18.94 -7.28 -14.85
C PHE A 320 -20.31 -7.95 -14.86
N VAL A 321 -20.35 -9.29 -14.87
CA VAL A 321 -21.61 -10.07 -14.85
C VAL A 321 -22.44 -9.75 -13.61
N ALA A 322 -21.82 -9.64 -12.44
CA ALA A 322 -22.53 -9.29 -11.20
C ALA A 322 -23.15 -7.89 -11.26
N LEU A 323 -22.51 -6.93 -11.93
CA LEU A 323 -22.98 -5.55 -12.02
C LEU A 323 -24.09 -5.33 -13.07
N ILE A 324 -24.30 -6.26 -14.01
CA ILE A 324 -25.31 -6.12 -15.08
C ILE A 324 -26.70 -5.73 -14.55
N PRO A 325 -27.29 -6.41 -13.55
CA PRO A 325 -28.64 -6.06 -13.07
C PRO A 325 -28.72 -4.65 -12.50
N ALA A 326 -27.66 -4.19 -11.82
CA ALA A 326 -27.60 -2.83 -11.29
C ALA A 326 -27.49 -1.80 -12.43
N LEU A 327 -26.68 -2.09 -13.47
CA LEU A 327 -26.54 -1.21 -14.64
C LEU A 327 -27.85 -1.10 -15.44
N LEU A 328 -28.59 -2.21 -15.61
CA LEU A 328 -29.87 -2.23 -16.32
C LEU A 328 -30.92 -1.31 -15.68
N VAL A 329 -30.86 -1.10 -14.36
CA VAL A 329 -31.75 -0.18 -13.65
C VAL A 329 -31.16 1.22 -13.53
N ALA A 330 -29.85 1.34 -13.29
CA ALA A 330 -29.19 2.63 -13.13
C ALA A 330 -29.20 3.47 -14.41
N VAL A 331 -28.94 2.87 -15.57
CA VAL A 331 -28.86 3.62 -16.84
C VAL A 331 -30.19 4.32 -17.19
N PRO A 332 -31.37 3.66 -17.19
CA PRO A 332 -32.63 4.35 -17.43
C PRO A 332 -32.91 5.48 -16.45
N ILE A 333 -32.63 5.28 -15.16
CA ILE A 333 -32.82 6.31 -14.13
C ILE A 333 -31.91 7.51 -14.39
N LEU A 334 -30.64 7.29 -14.70
CA LEU A 334 -29.69 8.36 -15.04
C LEU A 334 -30.10 9.13 -16.31
N LEU A 335 -30.70 8.44 -17.30
CA LEU A 335 -31.22 9.09 -18.51
C LEU A 335 -32.44 9.96 -18.23
N VAL A 336 -33.32 9.57 -17.29
CA VAL A 336 -34.48 10.38 -16.87
C VAL A 336 -34.04 11.65 -16.11
N ILE A 337 -32.95 11.57 -15.37
CA ILE A 337 -32.40 12.66 -14.54
C ILE A 337 -31.49 13.60 -15.34
N LYS A 338 -31.09 13.20 -16.55
CA LYS A 338 -30.19 13.97 -17.40
C LYS A 338 -30.75 15.38 -17.63
N GLY A 339 -30.01 16.41 -17.21
CA GLY A 339 -30.33 17.79 -17.57
C GLY A 339 -29.95 18.11 -19.02
N ASP A 340 -30.29 19.30 -19.51
CA ASP A 340 -30.11 19.69 -20.92
C ASP A 340 -28.64 19.67 -21.41
N GLY A 341 -27.67 19.67 -20.48
CA GLY A 341 -26.22 19.69 -20.75
C GLY A 341 -25.49 18.35 -20.97
N GLY A 342 -26.17 17.23 -21.28
CA GLY A 342 -25.45 15.98 -21.59
C GLY A 342 -25.19 15.06 -20.38
N PHE A 343 -24.12 14.24 -20.39
CA PHE A 343 -23.76 13.37 -19.25
C PHE A 343 -23.26 14.17 -18.03
N GLU A 344 -22.77 15.39 -18.26
CA GLU A 344 -22.20 16.29 -17.24
C GLU A 344 -23.28 16.93 -16.34
N SER A 345 -24.55 16.87 -16.77
CA SER A 345 -25.72 17.40 -16.05
C SER A 345 -26.56 16.30 -15.37
N MET A 346 -26.00 15.10 -15.14
CA MET A 346 -26.68 14.00 -14.44
C MET A 346 -26.82 14.29 -12.94
N ASN A 347 -27.77 15.17 -12.60
CA ASN A 347 -28.04 15.59 -11.24
C ASN A 347 -29.54 15.81 -11.03
N PRO A 348 -30.20 15.09 -10.11
CA PRO A 348 -31.65 15.21 -9.89
C PRO A 348 -32.08 16.63 -9.52
N PHE A 349 -31.21 17.39 -8.86
CA PHE A 349 -31.48 18.79 -8.50
C PHE A 349 -31.58 19.73 -9.72
N GLY A 350 -30.89 19.40 -10.81
CA GLY A 350 -30.94 20.14 -12.08
C GLY A 350 -31.91 19.58 -13.11
N SER A 351 -32.55 18.44 -12.85
CA SER A 351 -33.35 17.76 -13.86
C SER A 351 -34.72 18.42 -14.07
N GLY A 352 -35.13 18.59 -15.33
CA GLY A 352 -36.44 19.16 -15.67
C GLY A 352 -37.61 18.31 -15.16
N VAL A 353 -37.47 16.99 -15.19
CA VAL A 353 -38.49 16.04 -14.71
C VAL A 353 -38.72 16.18 -13.20
N VAL A 354 -37.66 16.14 -12.39
CA VAL A 354 -37.80 16.28 -10.93
C VAL A 354 -38.34 17.66 -10.60
N ASN A 355 -37.81 18.71 -11.23
CA ASN A 355 -38.26 20.08 -10.99
C ASN A 355 -39.72 20.30 -11.37
N GLY A 356 -40.21 19.69 -12.46
CA GLY A 356 -41.62 19.76 -12.85
C GLY A 356 -42.55 19.08 -11.84
N ILE A 357 -42.17 17.89 -11.36
CA ILE A 357 -42.95 17.15 -10.36
C ILE A 357 -42.99 17.92 -9.02
N THR A 358 -41.84 18.38 -8.53
CA THR A 358 -41.78 19.08 -7.23
C THR A 358 -42.44 20.45 -7.29
N ALA A 359 -42.37 21.17 -8.42
CA ALA A 359 -43.15 22.38 -8.65
C ALA A 359 -44.66 22.08 -8.63
N GLY A 360 -45.13 21.05 -9.32
CA GLY A 360 -46.54 20.66 -9.34
C GLY A 360 -47.08 20.31 -7.95
N ILE A 361 -46.33 19.55 -7.15
CA ILE A 361 -46.69 19.23 -5.76
C ILE A 361 -46.72 20.50 -4.90
N THR A 362 -45.76 21.41 -5.09
CA THR A 362 -45.71 22.69 -4.36
C THR A 362 -46.92 23.56 -4.68
N THR A 363 -47.26 23.70 -5.96
CA THR A 363 -48.46 24.44 -6.41
C THR A 363 -49.74 23.83 -5.84
N TRP A 364 -49.88 22.50 -5.90
CA TRP A 364 -51.01 21.79 -5.33
C TRP A 364 -51.15 22.03 -3.83
N PHE A 365 -50.04 21.95 -3.08
CA PHE A 365 -50.02 22.18 -1.63
C PHE A 365 -50.39 23.63 -1.28
N LEU A 366 -49.81 24.62 -1.94
CA LEU A 366 -50.11 26.04 -1.68
C LEU A 366 -51.59 26.37 -1.95
N ASN A 367 -52.17 25.80 -3.01
CA ASN A 367 -53.60 25.94 -3.31
C ASN A 367 -54.48 25.36 -2.20
N ILE A 368 -54.10 24.23 -1.58
CA ILE A 368 -54.85 23.64 -0.46
C ILE A 368 -54.84 24.54 0.77
N VAL A 369 -53.71 25.20 1.04
CA VAL A 369 -53.55 26.09 2.20
C VAL A 369 -54.11 27.50 1.92
N GLY A 370 -54.65 27.74 0.71
CA GLY A 370 -55.23 29.03 0.33
C GLY A 370 -54.20 30.14 0.07
N MET A 371 -52.95 29.76 -0.24
CA MET A 371 -51.89 30.70 -0.59
C MET A 371 -51.67 30.73 -2.11
N ASN A 372 -51.39 31.92 -2.66
CA ASN A 372 -51.11 32.05 -4.09
C ASN A 372 -49.78 31.35 -4.44
N PRO A 373 -49.76 30.37 -5.36
CA PRO A 373 -48.54 29.68 -5.76
C PRO A 373 -47.70 30.53 -6.71
N ASP A 374 -46.98 31.50 -6.14
CA ASP A 374 -45.98 32.29 -6.86
C ASP A 374 -44.65 31.51 -6.93
N PRO A 375 -44.15 31.14 -8.14
CA PRO A 375 -42.88 30.45 -8.30
C PRO A 375 -41.66 31.22 -7.77
N GLU A 376 -41.73 32.55 -7.74
CA GLU A 376 -40.68 33.42 -7.21
C GLU A 376 -40.84 33.69 -5.71
N GLY A 377 -41.97 33.26 -5.14
CA GLY A 377 -42.26 33.39 -3.71
C GLY A 377 -41.29 32.58 -2.84
N GLY A 378 -40.82 33.19 -1.75
CA GLY A 378 -39.91 32.54 -0.80
C GLY A 378 -40.49 31.23 -0.22
N MET A 379 -41.80 31.20 0.03
CA MET A 379 -42.47 29.99 0.55
C MET A 379 -42.51 28.85 -0.47
N PHE A 380 -42.78 29.17 -1.74
CA PHE A 380 -42.71 28.21 -2.85
C PHE A 380 -41.30 27.61 -2.95
N THR A 381 -40.28 28.46 -2.86
CA THR A 381 -38.87 28.04 -2.91
C THR A 381 -38.49 27.10 -1.76
N ILE A 382 -38.90 27.39 -0.52
CA ILE A 382 -38.58 26.56 0.65
C ILE A 382 -39.23 25.17 0.54
N ILE A 383 -40.53 25.12 0.21
CA ILE A 383 -41.26 23.86 0.07
C ILE A 383 -40.66 23.03 -1.07
N ARG A 384 -40.41 23.65 -2.22
CA ARG A 384 -39.78 23.00 -3.37
C ARG A 384 -38.37 22.49 -3.06
N ALA A 385 -37.57 23.23 -2.30
CA ALA A 385 -36.23 22.79 -1.90
C ALA A 385 -36.27 21.49 -1.08
N MET A 386 -37.19 21.39 -0.10
CA MET A 386 -37.36 20.18 0.70
C MET A 386 -37.86 19.00 -0.15
N LEU A 387 -38.80 19.25 -1.06
CA LEU A 387 -39.30 18.23 -1.99
C LEU A 387 -38.21 17.77 -2.97
N ASN A 388 -37.34 18.67 -3.45
CA ASN A 388 -36.21 18.32 -4.32
C ASN A 388 -35.19 17.41 -3.62
N ILE A 389 -34.90 17.65 -2.33
CA ILE A 389 -34.03 16.77 -1.54
C ILE A 389 -34.68 15.37 -1.39
N ALA A 390 -35.97 15.33 -1.05
CA ALA A 390 -36.69 14.06 -0.92
C ALA A 390 -36.77 13.30 -2.25
N ALA A 391 -37.08 14.00 -3.35
CA ALA A 391 -37.14 13.43 -4.69
C ALA A 391 -35.77 12.92 -5.14
N ALA A 392 -34.69 13.66 -4.91
CA ALA A 392 -33.33 13.22 -5.20
C ALA A 392 -32.98 11.92 -4.44
N PHE A 393 -33.37 11.82 -3.17
CA PHE A 393 -33.15 10.60 -2.40
C PHE A 393 -33.94 9.41 -2.96
N ILE A 394 -35.23 9.60 -3.27
CA ILE A 394 -36.11 8.56 -3.86
C ILE A 394 -35.56 8.08 -5.20
N VAL A 395 -35.06 9.00 -6.02
CA VAL A 395 -34.54 8.71 -7.35
C VAL A 395 -33.20 7.98 -7.30
N ILE A 396 -32.31 8.34 -6.36
CA ILE A 396 -30.99 7.72 -6.21
C ILE A 396 -31.08 6.38 -5.43
N ALA A 397 -32.08 6.21 -4.56
CA ALA A 397 -32.22 5.02 -3.72
C ALA A 397 -32.19 3.70 -4.50
N PRO A 398 -32.97 3.52 -5.58
CA PRO A 398 -32.91 2.29 -6.39
C PRO A 398 -31.49 1.98 -6.88
N ILE A 399 -30.74 2.99 -7.34
CA ILE A 399 -29.36 2.83 -7.80
C ILE A 399 -28.47 2.38 -6.63
N GLY A 400 -28.54 3.06 -5.49
CA GLY A 400 -27.73 2.76 -4.32
C GLY A 400 -27.99 1.35 -3.77
N TYR A 401 -29.26 0.99 -3.56
CA TYR A 401 -29.60 -0.32 -3.01
C TYR A 401 -29.33 -1.46 -4.00
N LEU A 402 -29.61 -1.29 -5.29
CA LEU A 402 -29.34 -2.34 -6.28
C LEU A 402 -27.85 -2.52 -6.56
N SER A 403 -27.03 -1.46 -6.48
CA SER A 403 -25.58 -1.55 -6.64
C SER A 403 -24.86 -2.12 -5.41
N ALA A 404 -25.46 -2.04 -4.21
CA ALA A 404 -24.85 -2.53 -2.98
C ALA A 404 -24.63 -4.06 -2.96
N PHE A 405 -25.59 -4.84 -3.47
CA PHE A 405 -25.49 -6.30 -3.55
C PHE A 405 -24.32 -6.77 -4.44
N PRO A 406 -24.21 -6.34 -5.72
CA PRO A 406 -23.09 -6.71 -6.56
C PRO A 406 -21.77 -6.08 -6.10
N ALA A 407 -21.79 -4.91 -5.46
CA ALA A 407 -20.61 -4.36 -4.80
C ALA A 407 -20.02 -5.33 -3.75
N ILE A 408 -20.83 -5.82 -2.80
CA ILE A 408 -20.39 -6.77 -1.78
C ILE A 408 -19.96 -8.10 -2.41
N PHE A 409 -20.66 -8.55 -3.45
CA PHE A 409 -20.27 -9.72 -4.23
C PHE A 409 -18.85 -9.57 -4.80
N VAL A 410 -18.56 -8.44 -5.45
CA VAL A 410 -17.23 -8.16 -6.03
C VAL A 410 -16.15 -8.08 -4.95
N MET A 411 -16.45 -7.48 -3.80
CA MET A 411 -15.53 -7.44 -2.66
C MET A 411 -15.18 -8.86 -2.18
N LYS A 412 -16.19 -9.74 -2.11
CA LYS A 412 -15.98 -11.14 -1.72
C LYS A 412 -15.20 -11.92 -2.79
N ALA A 413 -15.53 -11.74 -4.06
CA ALA A 413 -14.80 -12.36 -5.18
C ALA A 413 -13.33 -11.94 -5.20
N CYS A 414 -13.03 -10.65 -4.92
CA CYS A 414 -11.67 -10.14 -4.74
C CYS A 414 -10.96 -10.81 -3.55
N GLY A 415 -11.67 -11.01 -2.43
CA GLY A 415 -11.15 -11.77 -1.29
C GLY A 415 -10.83 -13.23 -1.60
N LEU A 416 -11.69 -13.90 -2.36
CA LEU A 416 -11.47 -15.28 -2.82
C LEU A 416 -10.30 -15.37 -3.80
N PHE A 417 -10.17 -14.40 -4.71
CA PHE A 417 -9.02 -14.29 -5.60
C PHE A 417 -7.72 -14.27 -4.79
N GLY A 418 -7.64 -13.39 -3.77
CA GLY A 418 -6.49 -13.30 -2.88
C GLY A 418 -6.26 -14.54 -2.00
N TYR A 419 -7.31 -15.28 -1.64
CA TYR A 419 -7.21 -16.52 -0.87
C TYR A 419 -6.61 -17.66 -1.70
N TYR A 420 -7.18 -17.94 -2.87
CA TYR A 420 -6.75 -19.03 -3.76
C TYR A 420 -5.42 -18.74 -4.47
N HIS A 421 -5.09 -17.48 -4.77
CA HIS A 421 -3.83 -17.09 -5.41
C HIS A 421 -2.77 -16.62 -4.40
N SER A 422 -2.93 -16.89 -3.10
CA SER A 422 -2.01 -16.33 -2.08
C SER A 422 -0.55 -16.77 -2.23
N SER A 423 -0.29 -17.97 -2.78
CA SER A 423 1.06 -18.44 -3.08
C SER A 423 1.72 -17.72 -4.25
N THR A 424 0.98 -17.49 -5.33
CA THR A 424 1.48 -16.84 -6.57
C THR A 424 1.54 -15.32 -6.43
N LEU A 425 0.67 -14.74 -5.59
CA LEU A 425 0.71 -13.32 -5.24
C LEU A 425 1.88 -12.98 -4.30
N GLY A 426 2.54 -13.95 -3.66
CA GLY A 426 3.63 -13.66 -2.72
C GLY A 426 3.17 -12.81 -1.53
N LEU A 427 2.02 -13.18 -0.94
CA LEU A 427 1.43 -12.48 0.22
C LEU A 427 2.08 -12.87 1.56
N VAL A 428 2.97 -13.86 1.53
CA VAL A 428 3.56 -14.49 2.72
C VAL A 428 5.07 -14.26 2.79
N ASP A 429 5.51 -13.13 2.24
CA ASP A 429 6.92 -12.74 2.24
C ASP A 429 7.34 -12.25 3.62
N GLN A 430 8.47 -12.77 4.11
CA GLN A 430 9.15 -12.24 5.30
C GLN A 430 10.36 -11.46 4.86
N LYS A 431 10.67 -10.39 5.61
CA LYS A 431 11.85 -9.56 5.40
C LYS A 431 12.84 -9.78 6.53
N ARG A 432 14.11 -9.98 6.18
CA ARG A 432 15.16 -10.10 7.19
C ARG A 432 15.37 -8.73 7.85
N GLU A 433 15.72 -8.73 9.13
CA GLU A 433 16.21 -7.51 9.77
C GLU A 433 17.47 -7.06 9.02
N TYR A 434 17.56 -5.77 8.71
CA TYR A 434 18.67 -5.19 7.94
C TYR A 434 18.77 -5.64 6.47
N GLU A 435 17.78 -6.35 5.93
CA GLU A 435 17.68 -6.62 4.48
C GLU A 435 17.62 -5.30 3.72
N ILE A 436 18.39 -5.18 2.64
CA ILE A 436 18.44 -3.95 1.84
C ILE A 436 17.10 -3.70 1.16
N ALA A 437 16.51 -2.53 1.40
CA ALA A 437 15.25 -2.15 0.77
C ALA A 437 15.44 -1.89 -0.74
N THR A 438 14.50 -2.36 -1.57
CA THR A 438 14.51 -2.11 -3.02
C THR A 438 14.23 -0.65 -3.35
N PHE A 439 14.62 -0.24 -4.56
CA PHE A 439 14.44 1.13 -5.05
C PHE A 439 12.99 1.64 -4.92
N TRP A 440 12.02 0.88 -5.44
CA TRP A 440 10.64 1.34 -5.52
C TRP A 440 9.97 1.59 -4.17
N VAL A 441 10.27 0.78 -3.14
CA VAL A 441 9.71 0.99 -1.80
C VAL A 441 10.28 2.26 -1.16
N ARG A 442 11.56 2.56 -1.41
CA ARG A 442 12.19 3.81 -0.96
C ARG A 442 11.58 5.02 -1.67
N TYR A 443 11.37 4.92 -2.98
CA TYR A 443 10.74 5.97 -3.78
C TYR A 443 9.31 6.26 -3.29
N LEU A 444 8.52 5.21 -3.06
CA LEU A 444 7.17 5.34 -2.52
C LEU A 444 7.15 5.99 -1.12
N GLY A 445 8.06 5.56 -0.23
CA GLY A 445 8.23 6.21 1.07
C GLY A 445 8.58 7.69 0.95
N HIS A 446 9.46 8.04 0.00
CA HIS A 446 9.85 9.43 -0.26
C HIS A 446 8.69 10.30 -0.81
N ILE A 447 7.82 9.76 -1.67
CA ILE A 447 6.60 10.47 -2.11
C ILE A 447 5.72 10.82 -0.90
N ILE A 448 5.47 9.85 -0.03
CA ILE A 448 4.65 10.07 1.17
C ILE A 448 5.33 11.08 2.10
N ASP A 449 6.63 10.94 2.31
CA ASP A 449 7.40 11.86 3.13
C ASP A 449 7.32 13.31 2.62
N ASN A 450 7.37 13.54 1.30
CA ASN A 450 7.23 14.87 0.70
C ASN A 450 5.84 15.48 0.92
N LEU A 451 4.78 14.66 0.94
CA LEU A 451 3.42 15.10 1.29
C LEU A 451 3.29 15.44 2.78
N CYS A 452 4.03 14.74 3.65
CA CYS A 452 4.00 14.97 5.10
C CYS A 452 4.94 16.08 5.56
N ALA A 453 6.01 16.40 4.81
CA ALA A 453 7.02 17.38 5.20
C ALA A 453 6.48 18.79 5.50
N PRO A 454 5.47 19.34 4.78
CA PRO A 454 4.84 20.61 5.17
C PRO A 454 4.12 20.56 6.52
N LEU A 455 3.69 19.38 6.97
CA LEU A 455 3.01 19.17 8.25
C LEU A 455 3.97 18.81 9.39
N ALA A 456 5.29 18.95 9.18
CA ALA A 456 6.31 18.54 10.15
C ALA A 456 6.13 19.17 11.54
N VAL A 457 5.69 20.43 11.61
CA VAL A 457 5.42 21.14 12.87
C VAL A 457 4.45 20.38 13.77
N PHE A 458 3.47 19.69 13.18
CA PHE A 458 2.49 18.88 13.90
C PHE A 458 2.95 17.44 14.11
N LEU A 459 3.67 16.88 13.13
CA LEU A 459 4.05 15.46 13.11
C LEU A 459 5.31 15.16 13.94
N VAL A 460 6.24 16.11 14.04
CA VAL A 460 7.52 15.94 14.73
C VAL A 460 7.44 16.62 16.09
N SER A 461 6.85 15.91 17.06
CA SER A 461 6.70 16.36 18.45
C SER A 461 7.72 15.75 19.41
N SER A 462 8.56 14.81 18.94
CA SER A 462 9.48 14.06 19.79
C SER A 462 10.57 14.92 20.44
N ASN A 463 10.86 16.11 19.90
CA ASN A 463 11.85 17.03 20.45
C ASN A 463 11.26 18.40 20.77
N ALA A 464 10.83 18.57 22.03
CA ALA A 464 10.14 19.79 22.51
C ALA A 464 10.92 21.10 22.25
N LYS A 465 12.25 21.08 22.15
CA LYS A 465 13.04 22.28 21.85
C LYS A 465 12.87 22.70 20.38
N LEU A 466 12.98 21.75 19.45
CA LEU A 466 12.84 22.02 18.02
C LEU A 466 11.39 22.35 17.66
N SER A 467 10.41 21.66 18.26
CA SER A 467 8.99 21.97 18.04
C SER A 467 8.63 23.39 18.48
N LYS A 468 9.18 23.90 19.61
CA LYS A 468 8.97 25.30 20.04
C LYS A 468 9.50 26.31 19.02
N VAL A 469 10.67 26.06 18.45
CA VAL A 469 11.24 26.91 17.39
C VAL A 469 10.33 26.89 16.15
N ALA A 470 9.82 25.72 15.77
CA ALA A 470 8.86 25.57 14.68
C ALA A 470 7.58 26.39 14.89
N TRP A 471 7.03 26.39 16.10
CA TRP A 471 5.84 27.17 16.45
C TRP A 471 6.08 28.68 16.42
N VAL A 472 7.24 29.14 16.91
CA VAL A 472 7.63 30.56 16.80
C VAL A 472 7.76 30.95 15.33
N PHE A 473 8.42 30.13 14.51
CA PHE A 473 8.60 30.38 13.08
C PHE A 473 7.26 30.42 12.32
N THR A 474 6.34 29.51 12.67
CA THR A 474 4.97 29.48 12.13
C THR A 474 4.19 30.74 12.55
N GLY A 475 4.36 31.21 13.79
CA GLY A 475 3.78 32.47 14.26
C GLY A 475 4.27 33.66 13.42
N PHE A 476 5.56 33.76 13.14
CA PHE A 476 6.13 34.80 12.26
C PHE A 476 5.60 34.72 10.82
N LEU A 477 5.40 33.51 10.29
CA LEU A 477 4.79 33.30 8.98
C LEU A 477 3.37 33.84 8.93
N VAL A 478 2.54 33.51 9.93
CA VAL A 478 1.14 33.98 10.02
C VAL A 478 1.09 35.51 10.19
N LEU A 479 1.95 36.09 11.05
CA LEU A 479 2.03 37.54 11.21
C LEU A 479 2.44 38.23 9.90
N SER A 480 3.37 37.65 9.15
CA SER A 480 3.79 38.17 7.85
C SER A 480 2.67 38.08 6.81
N PHE A 481 1.90 37.00 6.82
CA PHE A 481 0.72 36.84 5.95
C PHE A 481 -0.34 37.93 6.20
N ILE A 482 -0.56 38.28 7.48
CA ILE A 482 -1.58 39.26 7.87
C ILE A 482 -1.08 40.70 7.68
N PHE A 483 0.12 41.02 8.18
CA PHE A 483 0.58 42.41 8.34
C PHE A 483 1.70 42.82 7.38
N ALA A 484 2.40 41.88 6.74
CA ALA A 484 3.59 42.18 5.91
C ALA A 484 3.63 41.34 4.62
N LYS A 485 2.60 41.49 3.77
CA LYS A 485 2.41 40.70 2.54
C LYS A 485 3.62 40.67 1.59
N VAL A 486 4.45 41.73 1.58
CA VAL A 486 5.68 41.80 0.79
C VAL A 486 6.78 40.87 1.32
N ALA A 487 6.88 40.70 2.64
CA ALA A 487 7.85 39.82 3.29
C ALA A 487 7.38 38.35 3.35
N PHE A 488 6.08 38.10 3.17
CA PHE A 488 5.47 36.78 3.26
C PHE A 488 6.14 35.72 2.36
N PRO A 489 6.45 35.96 1.07
CA PRO A 489 7.09 34.94 0.22
C PRO A 489 8.45 34.49 0.78
N GLY A 490 9.28 35.42 1.26
CA GLY A 490 10.58 35.10 1.86
C GLY A 490 10.43 34.30 3.15
N MET A 491 9.52 34.71 4.04
CA MET A 491 9.22 33.97 5.27
C MET A 491 8.66 32.57 4.99
N PHE A 492 7.83 32.43 3.96
CA PHE A 492 7.25 31.16 3.54
C PHE A 492 8.33 30.18 3.05
N VAL A 493 9.29 30.64 2.24
CA VAL A 493 10.41 29.81 1.79
C VAL A 493 11.27 29.34 2.97
N LEU A 494 11.60 30.24 3.90
CA LEU A 494 12.35 29.86 5.11
C LEU A 494 11.58 28.84 5.95
N TRP A 495 10.25 29.00 6.06
CA TRP A 495 9.40 28.10 6.83
C TRP A 495 9.33 26.72 6.19
N LEU A 496 9.26 26.65 4.86
CA LEU A 496 9.32 25.41 4.09
C LEU A 496 10.66 24.69 4.29
N ILE A 497 11.78 25.42 4.19
CA ILE A 497 13.12 24.84 4.40
C ILE A 497 13.25 24.29 5.82
N TYR A 498 12.85 25.07 6.83
CA TYR A 498 12.92 24.64 8.22
C TYR A 498 12.03 23.42 8.50
N SER A 499 10.78 23.45 8.03
CA SER A 499 9.83 22.35 8.22
C SER A 499 10.30 21.08 7.52
N ASN A 500 10.84 21.18 6.31
CA ASN A 500 11.41 20.05 5.58
C ASN A 500 12.64 19.50 6.31
N TRP A 501 13.59 20.33 6.71
CA TRP A 501 14.76 19.91 7.50
C TRP A 501 14.34 19.18 8.78
N MET A 502 13.42 19.78 9.55
CA MET A 502 12.94 19.21 10.79
C MET A 502 12.26 17.86 10.58
N TYR A 503 11.44 17.72 9.53
CA TYR A 503 10.78 16.46 9.19
C TYR A 503 11.78 15.31 9.07
N TRP A 504 12.78 15.47 8.21
CA TRP A 504 13.67 14.39 7.86
C TRP A 504 14.75 14.15 8.91
N VAL A 505 15.42 15.22 9.33
CA VAL A 505 16.62 15.12 10.16
C VAL A 505 16.28 14.63 11.55
N VAL A 506 15.23 15.18 12.16
CA VAL A 506 14.84 14.84 13.53
C VAL A 506 14.34 13.40 13.61
N GLN A 507 13.53 12.97 12.65
CA GLN A 507 12.99 11.61 12.64
C GLN A 507 14.06 10.56 12.35
N GLU A 508 14.91 10.76 11.33
CA GLU A 508 15.98 9.81 10.98
C GLU A 508 17.08 9.72 12.06
N ALA A 509 17.36 10.82 12.77
CA ALA A 509 18.32 10.83 13.87
C ALA A 509 17.72 10.41 15.23
N SER A 510 16.42 10.18 15.32
CA SER A 510 15.76 9.70 16.55
C SER A 510 15.90 8.19 16.73
N GLU A 511 15.48 7.67 17.88
CA GLU A 511 15.45 6.23 18.15
C GLU A 511 14.55 5.44 17.18
N ILE A 512 13.57 6.13 16.58
CA ILE A 512 12.67 5.55 15.57
C ILE A 512 13.45 5.23 14.29
N ARG A 513 14.52 6.00 13.99
CA ARG A 513 15.43 5.81 12.84
C ARG A 513 14.71 5.77 11.49
N THR A 514 13.52 6.36 11.41
CA THR A 514 12.71 6.34 10.20
C THR A 514 11.77 7.54 10.17
N THR A 515 11.35 7.93 8.96
CA THR A 515 10.31 8.93 8.73
C THR A 515 8.95 8.26 8.64
N LEU A 516 7.85 9.01 8.81
CA LEU A 516 6.51 8.44 8.75
C LEU A 516 6.22 7.68 7.44
N GLY A 517 6.65 8.20 6.28
CA GLY A 517 6.45 7.53 5.00
C GLY A 517 7.26 6.23 4.88
N LYS A 518 8.48 6.19 5.41
CA LYS A 518 9.32 4.98 5.46
C LYS A 518 8.80 3.96 6.48
N ASP A 519 8.36 4.42 7.65
CA ASP A 519 7.79 3.57 8.71
C ASP A 519 6.50 2.88 8.27
N ALA A 520 5.68 3.56 7.46
CA ALA A 520 4.45 3.00 6.90
C ALA A 520 4.69 1.69 6.10
N PHE A 521 5.90 1.51 5.57
CA PHE A 521 6.32 0.29 4.88
C PHE A 521 7.29 -0.58 5.69
N GLY A 522 7.64 -0.21 6.93
CA GLY A 522 8.56 -0.97 7.77
C GLY A 522 10.03 -0.79 7.40
N LEU A 523 10.39 0.36 6.83
CA LEU A 523 11.78 0.72 6.51
C LEU A 523 12.41 1.52 7.65
N ILE A 524 13.72 1.36 7.82
CA ILE A 524 14.57 2.14 8.73
C ILE A 524 15.84 2.61 8.03
N VAL A 525 16.39 3.70 8.53
CA VAL A 525 17.63 4.32 8.06
C VAL A 525 18.70 4.15 9.13
N ILE A 526 19.80 3.51 8.77
CA ILE A 526 20.92 3.24 9.69
C ILE A 526 22.25 3.56 9.01
N THR A 527 23.31 3.68 9.81
CA THR A 527 24.68 3.76 9.28
C THR A 527 25.11 2.42 8.70
N GLU A 528 26.20 2.40 7.93
CA GLU A 528 26.77 1.13 7.45
C GLU A 528 27.11 0.15 8.58
N ASP A 529 27.50 0.68 9.75
CA ASP A 529 27.78 -0.03 11.00
C ASP A 529 26.51 -0.44 11.80
N ASN A 530 25.33 -0.35 11.19
CA ASN A 530 24.02 -0.64 11.81
C ASN A 530 23.67 0.22 13.03
N LYS A 531 24.24 1.43 13.15
CA LYS A 531 23.96 2.36 14.25
C LYS A 531 22.96 3.43 13.84
N GLN A 532 22.41 4.12 14.84
CA GLN A 532 21.57 5.30 14.67
C GLN A 532 22.37 6.45 14.04
N LEU A 533 21.70 7.26 13.21
CA LEU A 533 22.32 8.44 12.61
C LEU A 533 22.49 9.53 13.68
N THR A 534 23.64 10.22 13.63
CA THR A 534 23.82 11.46 14.39
C THR A 534 23.09 12.62 13.69
N MET A 535 22.67 13.64 14.45
CA MET A 535 22.01 14.83 13.88
C MET A 535 22.84 15.53 12.79
N LYS A 536 24.17 15.55 12.95
CA LYS A 536 25.08 16.11 11.94
C LYS A 536 25.06 15.30 10.64
N GLN A 537 25.13 13.98 10.74
CA GLN A 537 25.05 13.09 9.58
C GLN A 537 23.69 13.19 8.88
N ALA A 538 22.60 13.19 9.64
CA ALA A 538 21.25 13.35 9.10
C ALA A 538 21.05 14.71 8.42
N THR A 539 21.62 15.79 8.96
CA THR A 539 21.58 17.12 8.31
C THR A 539 22.34 17.13 6.98
N MET A 540 23.53 16.53 6.93
CA MET A 540 24.30 16.39 5.68
C MET A 540 23.52 15.56 4.66
N LYS A 541 22.89 14.47 5.09
CA LYS A 541 22.05 13.62 4.25
C LYS A 541 20.87 14.39 3.67
N TRP A 542 20.18 15.18 4.50
CA TRP A 542 19.08 16.04 4.08
C TRP A 542 19.52 17.07 3.04
N PHE A 543 20.66 17.73 3.25
CA PHE A 543 21.18 18.73 2.31
C PHE A 543 21.48 18.11 0.93
N LEU A 544 22.21 17.00 0.91
CA LEU A 544 22.54 16.27 -0.32
C LEU A 544 21.31 15.71 -1.03
N ARG A 545 20.28 15.30 -0.28
CA ARG A 545 19.01 14.87 -0.87
C ARG A 545 18.26 16.03 -1.52
N ASN A 546 18.18 17.21 -0.90
CA ASN A 546 17.51 18.35 -1.52
C ASN A 546 18.18 18.76 -2.84
N VAL A 547 19.51 18.69 -2.92
CA VAL A 547 20.24 18.89 -4.19
C VAL A 547 19.81 17.85 -5.24
N SER A 548 19.57 16.61 -4.81
CA SER A 548 19.08 15.53 -5.68
C SER A 548 17.60 15.72 -6.10
N ASP A 549 16.74 16.19 -5.20
CA ASP A 549 15.31 16.43 -5.43
C ASP A 549 15.09 17.52 -6.50
N ASN A 550 15.89 18.59 -6.47
CA ASN A 550 15.83 19.69 -7.45
C ASN A 550 16.23 19.28 -8.87
N LEU A 551 16.87 18.12 -9.06
CA LEU A 551 17.16 17.52 -10.37
C LEU A 551 16.03 16.59 -10.84
N ALA A 552 14.77 16.95 -10.52
CA ALA A 552 13.56 16.22 -10.88
C ALA A 552 13.51 14.75 -10.41
N GLY A 553 14.22 14.39 -9.34
CA GLY A 553 14.27 13.02 -8.83
C GLY A 553 15.07 12.04 -9.71
N ILE A 554 15.70 12.50 -10.80
CA ILE A 554 16.60 11.70 -11.64
C ILE A 554 17.71 11.03 -10.81
N PRO A 555 18.30 11.69 -9.78
CA PRO A 555 19.33 11.04 -8.98
C PRO A 555 18.84 9.91 -8.07
N PHE A 556 17.52 9.78 -7.83
CA PHE A 556 16.98 8.60 -7.15
C PHE A 556 17.07 7.36 -8.03
N LEU A 557 16.98 7.49 -9.36
CA LEU A 557 17.13 6.36 -10.29
C LEU A 557 18.52 5.72 -10.18
N PHE A 558 19.55 6.49 -9.80
CA PHE A 558 20.87 5.93 -9.51
C PHE A 558 20.86 4.96 -8.33
N ALA A 559 19.88 4.97 -7.43
CA ALA A 559 19.78 3.96 -6.36
C ALA A 559 19.33 2.58 -6.89
N ALA A 560 18.86 2.48 -8.14
CA ALA A 560 18.46 1.22 -8.75
C ALA A 560 19.64 0.37 -9.27
N ILE A 561 20.81 0.98 -9.48
CA ILE A 561 21.96 0.36 -10.17
C ILE A 561 22.98 -0.27 -9.19
N PRO A 562 23.42 0.38 -8.09
CA PRO A 562 24.47 -0.14 -7.22
C PRO A 562 24.07 -1.46 -6.55
N PRO A 563 25.02 -2.38 -6.30
CA PRO A 563 24.75 -3.66 -5.62
C PRO A 563 24.08 -3.49 -4.25
N LYS A 564 24.46 -2.44 -3.51
CA LYS A 564 23.87 -2.09 -2.20
C LYS A 564 22.60 -1.23 -2.29
N LYS A 565 22.14 -0.89 -3.51
CA LYS A 565 20.97 -0.05 -3.80
C LYS A 565 20.95 1.27 -3.01
N GLN A 566 22.13 1.89 -2.84
CA GLN A 566 22.29 3.15 -2.09
C GLN A 566 22.05 4.35 -3.02
N ALA A 567 21.35 5.38 -2.54
CA ALA A 567 21.26 6.65 -3.25
C ALA A 567 22.57 7.46 -3.11
N LEU A 568 22.80 8.46 -3.96
CA LEU A 568 24.01 9.29 -3.91
C LEU A 568 24.23 9.92 -2.51
N HIS A 569 23.15 10.42 -1.90
CA HIS A 569 23.19 10.98 -0.55
C HIS A 569 23.45 9.91 0.53
N ASP A 570 23.04 8.66 0.30
CA ASP A 570 23.31 7.53 1.21
C ASP A 570 24.80 7.17 1.17
N MET A 571 25.39 7.10 -0.03
CA MET A 571 26.82 6.82 -0.23
C MET A 571 27.69 7.90 0.42
N ALA A 572 27.39 9.18 0.18
CA ALA A 572 28.15 10.30 0.74
C ALA A 572 28.08 10.37 2.27
N THR A 573 26.98 9.89 2.87
CA THR A 573 26.79 9.91 4.33
C THR A 573 27.08 8.58 5.02
N LYS A 574 27.50 7.54 4.27
CA LYS A 574 27.70 6.18 4.78
C LYS A 574 26.47 5.65 5.50
N THR A 575 25.31 5.80 4.87
CA THR A 575 24.02 5.31 5.38
C THR A 575 23.39 4.30 4.43
N LYS A 576 22.44 3.53 4.94
CA LYS A 576 21.66 2.56 4.17
C LYS A 576 20.21 2.52 4.67
N VAL A 577 19.29 2.24 3.76
CA VAL A 577 17.87 2.05 4.06
C VAL A 577 17.55 0.56 3.98
N VAL A 578 17.03 0.02 5.06
CA VAL A 578 16.86 -1.42 5.25
C VAL A 578 15.51 -1.72 5.88
N TRP A 579 15.08 -2.98 5.79
CA TRP A 579 13.88 -3.45 6.47
C TRP A 579 14.12 -3.52 7.98
N LYS A 580 13.12 -3.11 8.76
CA LYS A 580 13.08 -3.30 10.21
C LYS A 580 13.03 -4.78 10.62
N GLY A 581 12.69 -5.65 9.67
CA GLY A 581 12.54 -7.09 9.87
C GLY A 581 11.20 -7.49 10.50
N ASP A 582 10.83 -8.74 10.26
CA ASP A 582 9.71 -9.38 10.93
C ASP A 582 10.14 -9.88 12.32
N ARG A 583 9.68 -9.22 13.39
CA ARG A 583 9.75 -9.77 14.76
C ARG A 583 8.89 -11.03 14.92
#